data_AF-A0A957PWZ6-F1
#
_entry.id   AF-A0A957PWZ6-F1
#
_cell.length_a   1.000
_cell.length_b   1.000
_cell.length_c   1.000
_cell.angle_alpha   90.00
_cell.angle_beta   90.00
_cell.angle_gamma   90.00
#
_symmetry.space_group_name_H-M   'P 1'
#
loop_
_entity.id
_entity.type
_entity.pdbx_description
1 polymer ?
#
loop_
_entity_poly.entity_id
_entity_poly.type
_entity_poly.pdbx_seq_one_letter_code
_entity_poly.pdbx_strand_id
1 'polypeptide(L)'
;NNIFWDNRAGNFTGSTVAGIGLTGDPNTIRYWDLGVADGTGQLAPTYSVLQTTYGTVEDNSNLVNSDPSVVTEYNTTVSIQPWRGNPRFVDVVMVTVDATPNALGDYRITASSSARDSGSNGQAGINAPADDIEGNARPDGTAFDIGADEYSNGGGSNGGGNNGGGNNGGVIPFTTALDTFNQRNGALAPAWGGDINVNQFRVVRRSLAQSRAVDGGTIWWAAQNFDANQDAFMTLNIIKRSTRRTTKYQGLLLKFKGDTITSPEASMIVVRYATTTGVEILTQAPGQPLVLQGVLADVTFQNGDQLGARALADGSVLVFKNGTAVGGVNVASGPNPWPYSAQGGRIGVTYNYRAGRFDNFGGNNYEGAAAASVSSLVIDTALGLPAPVVEPESVTGEIEELEEEFELFMPIVSN
;
A
#
# COMPACT_ATOMS: atom_id res chain seq x y z
N ASN A 1 -18.43 -17.68 0.28
CA ASN A 1 -17.87 -16.32 0.15
C ASN A 1 -16.45 -16.23 0.70
N ASN A 2 -15.53 -17.11 0.26
CA ASN A 2 -14.13 -17.04 0.69
C ASN A 2 -13.22 -16.76 -0.51
N ILE A 3 -12.17 -15.97 -0.30
CA ILE A 3 -11.11 -15.75 -1.29
C ILE A 3 -9.90 -16.60 -0.90
N PHE A 4 -9.47 -17.45 -1.82
CA PHE A 4 -8.21 -18.16 -1.77
C PHE A 4 -7.41 -17.76 -3.01
N TRP A 5 -6.38 -16.94 -2.80
CA TRP A 5 -5.60 -16.34 -3.86
C TRP A 5 -4.14 -16.25 -3.45
N ASP A 6 -3.25 -16.55 -4.39
CA ASP A 6 -1.80 -16.63 -4.21
C ASP A 6 -1.34 -17.51 -3.05
N ASN A 7 -2.12 -18.55 -2.72
CA ASN A 7 -1.72 -19.55 -1.74
C ASN A 7 -0.71 -20.51 -2.38
N ARG A 8 0.51 -20.51 -1.86
CA ARG A 8 1.62 -21.30 -2.41
C ARG A 8 2.00 -22.41 -1.46
N ALA A 9 2.18 -23.61 -2.01
CA ALA A 9 2.64 -24.77 -1.28
C ALA A 9 4.05 -25.14 -1.71
N GLY A 10 4.97 -25.19 -0.75
CA GLY A 10 6.36 -25.57 -1.00
C GLY A 10 6.77 -26.85 -0.31
N ASN A 11 7.90 -27.40 -0.76
CA ASN A 11 8.57 -28.53 -0.11
C ASN A 11 9.93 -28.10 0.43
N PHE A 12 10.26 -28.59 1.63
CA PHE A 12 11.59 -28.40 2.20
C PHE A 12 12.62 -29.24 1.42
N THR A 13 13.71 -28.61 1.01
CA THR A 13 14.78 -29.23 0.20
C THR A 13 16.01 -29.64 1.01
N GLY A 14 15.97 -29.51 2.34
CA GLY A 14 17.14 -29.67 3.21
C GLY A 14 17.88 -28.34 3.49
N SER A 15 17.66 -27.30 2.68
CA SER A 15 18.29 -25.98 2.87
C SER A 15 17.34 -24.79 2.69
N THR A 16 16.34 -24.91 1.82
CA THR A 16 15.32 -23.87 1.56
C THR A 16 13.94 -24.49 1.31
N VAL A 17 12.91 -23.67 1.16
CA VAL A 17 11.60 -24.07 0.61
C VAL A 17 11.62 -23.82 -0.88
N ALA A 18 11.30 -24.84 -1.67
CA ALA A 18 11.09 -24.73 -3.11
C ALA A 18 9.60 -24.82 -3.45
N GLY A 19 9.19 -24.26 -4.58
CA GLY A 19 7.81 -24.27 -5.08
C GLY A 19 6.93 -23.11 -4.59
N ILE A 20 7.50 -22.10 -3.92
CA ILE A 20 6.76 -20.91 -3.44
C ILE A 20 7.23 -19.60 -4.09
N GLY A 21 8.21 -19.66 -5.00
CA GLY A 21 8.67 -18.51 -5.78
C GLY A 21 9.66 -17.63 -5.03
N LEU A 22 10.50 -18.19 -4.16
CA LEU A 22 11.64 -17.47 -3.60
C LEU A 22 12.69 -17.16 -4.67
N THR A 23 13.53 -16.15 -4.43
CA THR A 23 14.69 -15.88 -5.29
C THR A 23 15.60 -17.11 -5.35
N GLY A 24 15.80 -17.66 -6.56
CA GLY A 24 16.59 -18.87 -6.77
C GLY A 24 15.82 -20.18 -6.55
N ASP A 25 14.49 -20.14 -6.41
CA ASP A 25 13.64 -21.32 -6.35
C ASP A 25 13.75 -22.13 -7.66
N PRO A 26 14.22 -23.39 -7.60
CA PRO A 26 14.40 -24.21 -8.79
C PRO A 26 13.07 -24.77 -9.34
N ASN A 27 11.99 -24.69 -8.57
CA ASN A 27 10.69 -25.24 -8.92
C ASN A 27 9.72 -24.14 -9.35
N THR A 28 8.79 -24.47 -10.23
CA THR A 28 7.66 -23.59 -10.53
C THR A 28 6.77 -23.40 -9.29
N ILE A 29 6.16 -22.23 -9.15
CA ILE A 29 5.21 -21.96 -8.07
C ILE A 29 4.08 -23.00 -8.12
N ARG A 30 3.84 -23.64 -6.98
CA ARG A 30 2.75 -24.60 -6.81
C ARG A 30 1.63 -23.94 -6.02
N TYR A 31 0.57 -23.56 -6.72
CA TYR A 31 -0.63 -23.04 -6.08
C TYR A 31 -1.41 -24.16 -5.39
N TRP A 32 -1.81 -23.93 -4.15
CA TRP A 32 -2.68 -24.83 -3.39
C TRP A 32 -3.56 -24.04 -2.42
N ASP A 33 -4.81 -23.85 -2.82
CA ASP A 33 -5.79 -23.06 -2.07
C ASP A 33 -6.45 -23.85 -0.94
N LEU A 34 -6.92 -25.06 -1.27
CA LEU A 34 -7.75 -25.89 -0.39
C LEU A 34 -7.45 -27.36 -0.63
N GLY A 35 -7.46 -28.16 0.43
CA GLY A 35 -7.37 -29.61 0.30
C GLY A 35 -7.22 -30.31 1.64
N VAL A 36 -7.33 -31.63 1.61
CA VAL A 36 -7.13 -32.47 2.79
C VAL A 36 -5.74 -33.10 2.71
N ALA A 37 -4.92 -32.86 3.72
CA ALA A 37 -3.50 -33.26 3.71
C ALA A 37 -3.29 -34.78 3.65
N ASP A 38 -4.22 -35.58 4.17
CA ASP A 38 -4.16 -37.05 4.19
C ASP A 38 -4.78 -37.71 2.93
N GLY A 39 -5.28 -36.92 1.98
CA GLY A 39 -5.87 -37.40 0.74
C GLY A 39 -7.21 -38.12 0.90
N THR A 40 -7.86 -38.03 2.07
CA THR A 40 -9.13 -38.73 2.34
C THR A 40 -10.32 -38.21 1.55
N GLY A 41 -10.20 -37.06 0.87
CA GLY A 41 -11.24 -36.55 0.00
C GLY A 41 -10.93 -35.16 -0.58
N GLN A 42 -11.89 -34.66 -1.36
CA GLN A 42 -11.88 -33.32 -1.90
C GLN A 42 -12.85 -32.43 -1.12
N LEU A 43 -12.51 -31.14 -0.98
CA LEU A 43 -13.41 -30.13 -0.41
C LEU A 43 -14.36 -29.61 -1.50
N ALA A 44 -15.59 -29.24 -1.15
CA ALA A 44 -16.57 -28.72 -2.11
C ALA A 44 -16.92 -27.25 -1.79
N PRO A 45 -15.99 -26.29 -2.05
CA PRO A 45 -16.29 -24.88 -1.88
C PRO A 45 -17.34 -24.43 -2.90
N THR A 46 -18.12 -23.42 -2.53
CA THR A 46 -19.10 -22.75 -3.40
C THR A 46 -19.06 -21.26 -3.11
N TYR A 47 -19.36 -20.42 -4.11
CA TYR A 47 -19.31 -18.96 -4.00
C TYR A 47 -17.95 -18.48 -3.46
N SER A 48 -16.87 -18.96 -4.07
CA SER A 48 -15.49 -18.68 -3.66
C SER A 48 -14.63 -18.26 -4.84
N VAL A 49 -13.63 -17.42 -4.57
CA VAL A 49 -12.51 -17.19 -5.50
C VAL A 49 -11.46 -18.24 -5.18
N LEU A 50 -11.06 -18.99 -6.19
CA LEU A 50 -10.00 -19.99 -6.14
C LEU A 50 -9.00 -19.68 -7.25
N GLN A 51 -7.72 -19.82 -7.00
CA GLN A 51 -6.72 -19.78 -8.06
C GLN A 51 -6.60 -21.12 -8.78
N THR A 52 -6.83 -22.23 -8.06
CA THR A 52 -6.80 -23.58 -8.59
C THR A 52 -7.93 -24.45 -8.04
N THR A 53 -8.38 -25.43 -8.82
CA THR A 53 -9.33 -26.47 -8.38
C THR A 53 -8.62 -27.70 -7.78
N TYR A 54 -7.30 -27.64 -7.64
CA TYR A 54 -6.56 -28.72 -7.01
C TYR A 54 -7.02 -28.93 -5.56
N GLY A 55 -7.43 -30.16 -5.23
CA GLY A 55 -7.93 -30.51 -3.89
C GLY A 55 -9.42 -30.22 -3.66
N THR A 56 -10.14 -29.73 -4.67
CA THR A 56 -11.56 -29.41 -4.57
C THR A 56 -12.42 -30.12 -5.62
N VAL A 57 -13.72 -30.22 -5.33
CA VAL A 57 -14.75 -30.58 -6.30
C VAL A 57 -15.13 -29.32 -7.06
N GLU A 58 -15.19 -29.40 -8.39
CA GLU A 58 -15.60 -28.27 -9.23
C GLU A 58 -17.06 -27.90 -8.98
N ASP A 59 -17.32 -26.59 -8.87
CA ASP A 59 -18.66 -26.02 -8.76
C ASP A 59 -18.70 -24.68 -9.50
N ASN A 60 -19.75 -24.47 -10.32
CA ASN A 60 -19.90 -23.32 -11.20
C ASN A 60 -20.11 -21.99 -10.45
N SER A 61 -20.44 -22.03 -9.16
CA SER A 61 -20.53 -20.82 -8.33
C SER A 61 -19.16 -20.27 -7.94
N ASN A 62 -18.08 -21.03 -8.15
CA ASN A 62 -16.73 -20.55 -7.88
C ASN A 62 -16.15 -19.77 -9.06
N LEU A 63 -15.34 -18.76 -8.73
CA LEU A 63 -14.52 -18.02 -9.67
C LEU A 63 -13.13 -18.62 -9.63
N VAL A 64 -12.75 -19.33 -10.69
CA VAL A 64 -11.47 -20.04 -10.77
C VAL A 64 -10.48 -19.25 -11.62
N ASN A 65 -9.25 -19.08 -11.13
CA ASN A 65 -8.16 -18.35 -11.78
C ASN A 65 -8.57 -16.91 -12.14
N SER A 66 -9.33 -16.27 -11.26
CA SER A 66 -9.76 -14.88 -11.40
C SER A 66 -9.20 -14.05 -10.26
N ASP A 67 -8.43 -13.03 -10.61
CA ASP A 67 -7.77 -12.16 -9.64
C ASP A 67 -8.82 -11.39 -8.81
N PRO A 68 -8.85 -11.57 -7.47
CA PRO A 68 -9.77 -10.85 -6.60
C PRO A 68 -9.50 -9.34 -6.59
N SER A 69 -8.40 -8.87 -7.17
CA SER A 69 -8.08 -7.45 -7.38
C SER A 69 -8.26 -6.64 -6.09
N VAL A 70 -7.54 -7.04 -5.04
CA VAL A 70 -7.52 -6.30 -3.78
C VAL A 70 -6.66 -5.04 -3.90
N VAL A 71 -6.85 -4.05 -3.02
CA VAL A 71 -6.16 -2.76 -3.10
C VAL A 71 -4.64 -2.91 -2.99
N THR A 72 -4.14 -3.66 -2.02
CA THR A 72 -2.70 -3.94 -1.88
C THR A 72 -2.48 -5.24 -1.13
N GLU A 73 -1.88 -6.22 -1.78
CA GLU A 73 -1.48 -7.47 -1.13
C GLU A 73 -0.24 -7.27 -0.26
N TYR A 74 -0.14 -8.03 0.83
CA TYR A 74 1.08 -8.14 1.60
C TYR A 74 1.70 -9.53 1.40
N ASN A 75 2.79 -9.57 0.65
CA ASN A 75 3.53 -10.79 0.40
C ASN A 75 4.26 -11.25 1.66
N THR A 76 3.91 -12.45 2.12
CA THR A 76 4.66 -13.14 3.18
C THR A 76 5.76 -14.00 2.56
N THR A 77 6.86 -14.14 3.26
CA THR A 77 7.95 -15.04 2.86
C THR A 77 8.38 -15.90 4.04
N VAL A 78 9.09 -16.98 3.75
CA VAL A 78 9.62 -17.90 4.77
C VAL A 78 11.14 -17.95 4.68
N SER A 79 11.79 -17.98 5.83
CA SER A 79 13.22 -18.25 5.96
C SER A 79 13.43 -19.53 6.76
N ILE A 80 14.39 -20.33 6.32
CA ILE A 80 14.85 -21.53 7.01
C ILE A 80 16.21 -21.25 7.65
N GLN A 81 16.29 -21.44 8.96
CA GLN A 81 17.54 -21.28 9.71
C GLN A 81 17.88 -22.59 10.44
N PRO A 82 19.14 -23.08 10.33
CA PRO A 82 19.58 -24.26 11.06
C PRO A 82 19.70 -23.94 12.56
N TRP A 83 19.02 -24.69 13.43
CA TRP A 83 19.15 -24.51 14.87
C TRP A 83 20.45 -25.17 15.38
N ARG A 84 21.44 -24.34 15.72
CA ARG A 84 22.74 -24.79 16.24
C ARG A 84 22.61 -25.26 17.70
N GLY A 85 22.29 -26.54 17.89
CA GLY A 85 22.27 -27.12 19.24
C GLY A 85 21.99 -28.62 19.37
N ASN A 86 21.70 -29.37 18.31
CA ASN A 86 21.34 -30.79 18.43
C ASN A 86 22.55 -31.73 18.18
N PRO A 87 23.16 -32.35 19.22
CA PRO A 87 24.27 -33.28 19.07
C PRO A 87 23.87 -34.64 18.45
N ARG A 88 22.58 -34.87 18.17
CA ARG A 88 22.08 -36.09 17.52
C ARG A 88 21.93 -35.99 16.00
N PHE A 89 22.37 -34.89 15.36
CA PHE A 89 22.27 -34.70 13.91
C PHE A 89 20.87 -34.99 13.34
N VAL A 90 19.81 -34.67 14.09
CA VAL A 90 18.44 -34.62 13.56
C VAL A 90 18.13 -33.14 13.39
N ASP A 91 18.11 -32.69 12.14
CA ASP A 91 18.00 -31.29 11.75
C ASP A 91 16.74 -30.67 12.34
N VAL A 92 16.90 -29.85 13.38
CA VAL A 92 15.83 -28.96 13.82
C VAL A 92 15.92 -27.69 12.99
N VAL A 93 14.99 -27.57 12.06
CA VAL A 93 14.88 -26.43 11.17
C VAL A 93 13.85 -25.47 11.74
N MET A 94 14.24 -24.21 11.95
CA MET A 94 13.28 -23.16 12.26
C MET A 94 12.79 -22.56 10.94
N VAL A 95 11.50 -22.71 10.66
CA VAL A 95 10.81 -21.98 9.59
C VAL A 95 10.19 -20.74 10.22
N THR A 96 10.71 -19.57 9.88
CA THR A 96 10.16 -18.29 10.31
C THR A 96 9.44 -17.63 9.16
N VAL A 97 8.18 -17.23 9.37
CA VAL A 97 7.50 -16.29 8.47
C VAL A 97 8.10 -14.91 8.72
N ASP A 98 8.62 -14.29 7.68
CA ASP A 98 9.07 -12.90 7.75
C ASP A 98 7.85 -11.99 7.60
N ALA A 99 7.25 -11.65 8.74
CA ALA A 99 6.19 -10.68 8.83
C ALA A 99 6.78 -9.41 9.48
N THR A 100 7.00 -8.36 8.68
CA THR A 100 7.42 -7.08 9.23
C THR A 100 6.32 -6.55 10.14
N PRO A 101 6.60 -6.23 11.42
CA PRO A 101 5.57 -5.72 12.32
C PRO A 101 4.90 -4.47 11.74
N ASN A 102 3.57 -4.48 11.70
CA ASN A 102 2.71 -3.42 11.14
C ASN A 102 2.76 -3.24 9.61
N ALA A 103 3.38 -4.16 8.86
CA ALA A 103 3.18 -4.23 7.42
C ALA A 103 2.00 -5.18 7.16
N LEU A 104 0.81 -4.61 6.99
CA LEU A 104 -0.40 -5.33 6.60
C LEU A 104 -0.80 -4.89 5.20
N GLY A 105 -1.37 -5.82 4.43
CA GLY A 105 -1.99 -5.51 3.15
C GLY A 105 -3.33 -4.79 3.35
N ASP A 106 -3.81 -4.14 2.31
CA ASP A 106 -5.16 -3.62 2.19
C ASP A 106 -5.96 -4.59 1.33
N TYR A 107 -6.65 -5.52 2.00
CA TYR A 107 -7.35 -6.64 1.37
C TYR A 107 -8.78 -6.31 0.95
N ARG A 108 -9.13 -5.03 0.92
CA ARG A 108 -10.41 -4.59 0.36
C ARG A 108 -10.42 -4.82 -1.14
N ILE A 109 -11.53 -5.28 -1.65
CA ILE A 109 -11.68 -5.59 -3.07
C ILE A 109 -11.95 -4.30 -3.86
N THR A 110 -11.42 -4.22 -5.07
CA THR A 110 -11.57 -3.01 -5.91
C THR A 110 -12.82 -3.07 -6.79
N ALA A 111 -13.14 -1.95 -7.45
CA ALA A 111 -14.28 -1.86 -8.37
C ALA A 111 -14.24 -2.85 -9.55
N SER A 112 -13.05 -3.33 -9.91
CA SER A 112 -12.84 -4.32 -10.97
C SER A 112 -12.76 -5.75 -10.45
N SER A 113 -12.86 -5.95 -9.13
CA SER A 113 -12.78 -7.27 -8.53
C SER A 113 -13.86 -8.18 -9.08
N SER A 114 -13.45 -9.39 -9.48
CA SER A 114 -14.40 -10.45 -9.81
C SER A 114 -15.18 -10.93 -8.60
N ALA A 115 -14.69 -10.70 -7.38
CA ALA A 115 -15.35 -11.09 -6.15
C ALA A 115 -16.62 -10.28 -5.87
N ARG A 116 -16.78 -9.12 -6.52
CA ARG A 116 -17.93 -8.24 -6.34
C ARG A 116 -19.22 -8.88 -6.83
N ASP A 117 -20.29 -8.73 -6.07
CA ASP A 117 -21.65 -9.20 -6.33
C ASP A 117 -21.73 -10.69 -6.71
N SER A 118 -20.74 -11.49 -6.31
CA SER A 118 -20.57 -12.89 -6.73
C SER A 118 -20.72 -13.90 -5.59
N GLY A 119 -20.96 -13.41 -4.38
CA GLY A 119 -21.20 -14.19 -3.17
C GLY A 119 -22.66 -14.59 -2.98
N SER A 120 -22.91 -15.34 -1.93
CA SER A 120 -24.25 -15.79 -1.51
C SER A 120 -24.63 -15.20 -0.14
N ASN A 121 -25.92 -15.00 0.10
CA ASN A 121 -26.47 -14.67 1.42
C ASN A 121 -26.27 -15.78 2.46
N GLY A 122 -25.96 -17.00 2.01
CA GLY A 122 -25.65 -18.10 2.90
C GLY A 122 -25.43 -19.42 2.17
N GLN A 123 -24.85 -20.39 2.86
CA GLN A 123 -24.66 -21.74 2.34
C GLN A 123 -24.84 -22.76 3.47
N ALA A 124 -25.53 -23.86 3.16
CA ALA A 124 -25.78 -24.95 4.11
C ALA A 124 -26.41 -24.50 5.46
N GLY A 125 -27.29 -23.48 5.43
CA GLY A 125 -27.95 -22.93 6.62
C GLY A 125 -27.09 -21.96 7.43
N ILE A 126 -25.88 -21.64 6.99
CA ILE A 126 -25.03 -20.60 7.56
C ILE A 126 -25.18 -19.34 6.71
N ASN A 127 -25.72 -18.28 7.31
CA ASN A 127 -25.87 -17.00 6.65
C ASN A 127 -24.53 -16.26 6.61
N ALA A 128 -24.34 -15.44 5.57
CA ALA A 128 -23.26 -14.48 5.52
C ALA A 128 -23.41 -13.47 6.68
N PRO A 129 -22.29 -12.96 7.24
CA PRO A 129 -22.32 -11.88 8.22
C PRO A 129 -23.08 -10.66 7.70
N ALA A 130 -23.80 -9.98 8.59
CA ALA A 130 -24.57 -8.78 8.23
C ALA A 130 -23.67 -7.56 7.98
N ASP A 131 -22.46 -7.56 8.53
CA ASP A 131 -21.46 -6.51 8.33
C ASP A 131 -20.12 -7.15 7.90
N ASP A 132 -19.32 -6.42 7.14
CA ASP A 132 -17.97 -6.81 6.70
C ASP A 132 -16.91 -6.53 7.79
N ILE A 133 -15.62 -6.73 7.49
CA ILE A 133 -14.53 -6.59 8.47
C ILE A 133 -14.29 -5.13 8.90
N GLU A 134 -14.68 -4.17 8.07
CA GLU A 134 -14.66 -2.73 8.33
C GLU A 134 -15.97 -2.23 9.00
N GLY A 135 -17.00 -3.06 9.05
CA GLY A 135 -18.31 -2.76 9.63
C GLY A 135 -19.30 -2.15 8.64
N ASN A 136 -19.09 -2.28 7.34
CA ASN A 136 -20.07 -1.91 6.30
C ASN A 136 -21.14 -3.00 6.19
N ALA A 137 -22.38 -2.59 5.92
CA ALA A 137 -23.49 -3.53 5.77
C ALA A 137 -23.31 -4.45 4.56
N ARG A 138 -23.68 -5.73 4.70
CA ARG A 138 -23.68 -6.72 3.63
C ARG A 138 -25.10 -7.20 3.31
N PRO A 139 -25.49 -7.30 2.03
CA PRO A 139 -24.75 -6.85 0.85
C PRO A 139 -24.84 -5.32 0.67
N ASP A 140 -23.82 -4.69 0.09
CA ASP A 140 -23.89 -3.29 -0.37
C ASP A 140 -23.98 -3.23 -1.90
N GLY A 141 -25.12 -3.68 -2.44
CA GLY A 141 -25.29 -3.81 -3.88
C GLY A 141 -26.37 -4.81 -4.29
N THR A 142 -26.09 -5.58 -5.34
CA THR A 142 -27.03 -6.55 -5.90
C THR A 142 -26.91 -7.93 -5.27
N ALA A 143 -25.73 -8.27 -4.76
CA ALA A 143 -25.46 -9.51 -4.03
C ALA A 143 -24.33 -9.27 -3.02
N PHE A 144 -24.05 -10.29 -2.20
CA PHE A 144 -22.92 -10.27 -1.30
C PHE A 144 -21.63 -10.38 -2.12
N ASP A 145 -20.56 -9.79 -1.64
CA ASP A 145 -19.24 -10.00 -2.18
C ASP A 145 -18.62 -11.29 -1.65
N ILE A 146 -17.74 -11.90 -2.45
CA ILE A 146 -16.91 -13.01 -1.99
C ILE A 146 -15.76 -12.42 -1.16
N GLY A 147 -15.55 -12.90 0.06
CA GLY A 147 -14.49 -12.42 0.94
C GLY A 147 -15.01 -11.69 2.18
N ALA A 148 -14.08 -11.03 2.87
CA ALA A 148 -14.33 -10.39 4.16
C ALA A 148 -14.72 -8.91 4.08
N ASP A 149 -14.53 -8.28 2.93
CA ASP A 149 -14.86 -6.87 2.61
C ASP A 149 -16.07 -6.83 1.66
N GLU A 150 -16.95 -5.83 1.84
CA GLU A 150 -17.90 -5.42 0.81
C GLU A 150 -17.38 -4.18 0.08
N TYR A 151 -17.35 -4.26 -1.23
CA TYR A 151 -17.14 -3.14 -2.10
C TYR A 151 -18.31 -2.16 -1.98
N SER A 152 -18.19 -1.23 -1.05
CA SER A 152 -19.09 -0.09 -0.97
C SER A 152 -18.72 0.91 -2.06
N ASN A 153 -19.65 1.16 -2.98
CA ASN A 153 -19.48 2.09 -4.10
C ASN A 153 -19.59 3.55 -3.61
N GLY A 154 -18.97 3.90 -2.47
CA GLY A 154 -19.05 5.22 -1.83
C GLY A 154 -20.47 5.70 -1.52
N GLY A 155 -21.47 4.82 -1.57
CA GLY A 155 -22.88 5.13 -1.42
C GLY A 155 -23.37 4.51 -0.13
N GLY A 156 -23.17 5.21 0.98
CA GLY A 156 -23.82 4.81 2.22
C GLY A 156 -25.33 4.62 1.97
N SER A 157 -25.85 3.45 2.33
CA SER A 157 -27.23 3.39 2.80
C SER A 157 -27.32 4.19 4.09
N ASN A 158 -27.54 5.48 3.94
CA ASN A 158 -28.54 6.15 4.75
C ASN A 158 -29.47 6.83 3.76
N GLY A 159 -30.75 6.46 3.79
CA GLY A 159 -31.74 6.99 2.88
C GLY A 159 -31.65 8.52 2.77
N GLY A 160 -31.52 9.01 1.54
CA GLY A 160 -31.74 10.43 1.22
C GLY A 160 -30.76 11.07 0.22
N GLY A 161 -30.99 10.84 -1.07
CA GLY A 161 -30.99 11.93 -2.08
C GLY A 161 -29.67 12.37 -2.74
N ASN A 162 -29.52 11.98 -4.02
CA ASN A 162 -28.85 12.63 -5.17
C ASN A 162 -27.85 13.80 -4.93
N ASN A 163 -26.61 13.63 -5.39
CA ASN A 163 -26.15 14.16 -6.69
C ASN A 163 -24.76 13.64 -7.07
N GLY A 164 -24.59 13.27 -8.34
CA GLY A 164 -23.43 12.55 -8.87
C GLY A 164 -22.17 13.37 -9.12
N GLY A 165 -21.08 12.63 -9.32
CA GLY A 165 -19.77 13.11 -9.78
C GLY A 165 -18.67 12.15 -9.34
N GLY A 166 -18.34 11.18 -10.20
CA GLY A 166 -17.37 10.13 -9.92
C GLY A 166 -15.99 10.64 -9.54
N ASN A 167 -15.40 10.04 -8.51
CA ASN A 167 -13.99 10.16 -8.17
C ASN A 167 -13.47 8.78 -7.75
N ASN A 168 -12.35 8.36 -8.36
CA ASN A 168 -11.52 7.23 -7.95
C ASN A 168 -11.20 7.31 -6.46
N GLY A 169 -12.01 6.66 -5.63
CA GLY A 169 -11.83 6.53 -4.19
C GLY A 169 -10.79 5.48 -3.84
N GLY A 170 -9.56 5.63 -4.36
CA GLY A 170 -8.42 4.84 -3.90
C GLY A 170 -8.11 5.26 -2.47
N VAL A 171 -8.22 4.33 -1.53
CA VAL A 171 -7.62 4.50 -0.21
C VAL A 171 -6.12 4.35 -0.35
N ILE A 172 -5.39 5.22 0.33
CA ILE A 172 -3.94 5.29 0.26
C ILE A 172 -3.38 5.23 1.68
N PRO A 173 -2.35 4.39 1.93
CA PRO A 173 -1.84 4.17 3.26
C PRO A 173 -0.86 5.28 3.62
N PHE A 174 -1.38 6.37 4.15
CA PHE A 174 -0.58 7.33 4.92
C PHE A 174 -0.18 6.71 6.27
N THR A 175 0.55 5.59 6.27
CA THR A 175 0.80 4.78 7.49
C THR A 175 2.26 4.85 7.95
N THR A 176 3.23 5.18 7.08
CA THR A 176 4.63 5.35 7.51
C THR A 176 4.89 6.78 7.98
N ALA A 177 4.92 6.98 9.29
CA ALA A 177 5.33 8.25 9.89
C ALA A 177 6.84 8.45 9.72
N LEU A 178 7.24 9.64 9.27
CA LEU A 178 8.62 10.12 9.26
C LEU A 178 9.03 10.67 10.65
N ASP A 179 8.06 11.24 11.38
CA ASP A 179 8.25 11.66 12.76
C ASP A 179 6.95 11.43 13.56
N THR A 180 7.06 10.69 14.65
CA THR A 180 5.98 10.44 15.63
C THR A 180 6.08 11.35 16.85
N PHE A 181 7.03 12.29 16.86
CA PHE A 181 7.27 13.25 17.93
C PHE A 181 7.47 12.65 19.34
N ASN A 182 7.94 11.40 19.40
CA ASN A 182 8.16 10.65 20.64
C ASN A 182 9.43 11.04 21.42
N GLN A 183 10.19 12.00 20.88
CA GLN A 183 11.37 12.59 21.52
C GLN A 183 11.02 13.45 22.75
N ARG A 184 12.05 13.83 23.51
CA ARG A 184 11.90 14.70 24.69
C ARG A 184 11.29 16.05 24.29
N ASN A 185 10.42 16.60 25.15
CA ASN A 185 9.88 17.95 24.99
C ASN A 185 10.98 18.97 24.72
N GLY A 186 10.82 19.81 23.69
CA GLY A 186 11.85 20.73 23.25
C GLY A 186 11.92 20.84 21.74
N ALA A 187 13.11 20.98 21.19
CA ALA A 187 13.33 21.12 19.75
C ALA A 187 12.76 19.94 18.94
N LEU A 188 12.43 20.20 17.68
CA LEU A 188 12.12 19.17 16.70
C LEU A 188 13.38 18.33 16.39
N ALA A 189 13.19 17.15 15.79
CA ALA A 189 14.31 16.34 15.34
C ALA A 189 15.13 17.09 14.26
N PRO A 190 16.45 16.83 14.12
CA PRO A 190 17.30 17.51 13.14
C PRO A 190 16.88 17.35 11.67
N ALA A 191 16.02 16.37 11.37
CA ALA A 191 15.47 16.14 10.04
C ALA A 191 14.47 17.22 9.59
N TRP A 192 14.02 18.10 10.49
CA TRP A 192 13.13 19.21 10.17
C TRP A 192 13.90 20.48 9.76
N GLY A 193 13.37 21.19 8.78
CA GLY A 193 13.77 22.55 8.40
C GLY A 193 12.63 23.55 8.56
N GLY A 194 12.93 24.83 8.35
CA GLY A 194 11.97 25.94 8.49
C GLY A 194 11.96 26.57 9.87
N ASP A 195 10.77 26.86 10.38
CA ASP A 195 10.54 27.54 11.67
C ASP A 195 10.80 26.62 12.89
N ILE A 196 11.96 25.97 12.92
CA ILE A 196 12.33 24.93 13.89
C ILE A 196 12.75 25.48 15.27
N ASN A 197 12.76 26.79 15.44
CA ASN A 197 13.00 27.40 16.74
C ASN A 197 11.91 26.95 17.73
N VAL A 198 12.27 26.61 18.97
CA VAL A 198 11.33 26.14 20.01
C VAL A 198 10.19 27.13 20.32
N ASN A 199 10.37 28.41 19.98
CA ASN A 199 9.36 29.46 20.09
C ASN A 199 8.40 29.53 18.90
N GLN A 200 8.64 28.74 17.85
CA GLN A 200 7.81 28.62 16.65
C GLN A 200 7.23 27.21 16.51
N PHE A 201 8.05 26.16 16.56
CA PHE A 201 7.60 24.76 16.65
C PHE A 201 8.42 23.98 17.67
N ARG A 202 7.76 23.08 18.40
CA ARG A 202 8.44 22.26 19.40
C ARG A 202 7.66 20.99 19.69
N VAL A 203 8.35 20.01 20.25
CA VAL A 203 7.76 18.79 20.81
C VAL A 203 7.20 19.07 22.20
N VAL A 204 5.98 18.62 22.44
CA VAL A 204 5.29 18.67 23.74
C VAL A 204 4.66 17.32 24.05
N ARG A 205 4.52 17.01 25.34
CA ARG A 205 3.91 15.75 25.83
C ARG A 205 4.55 14.47 25.29
N ARG A 206 5.75 14.55 24.71
CA ARG A 206 6.50 13.43 24.12
C ARG A 206 5.71 12.62 23.08
N SER A 207 4.82 13.29 22.33
CA SER A 207 4.06 12.68 21.23
C SER A 207 3.39 13.72 20.35
N LEU A 208 3.75 15.01 20.43
CA LEU A 208 3.05 16.07 19.71
C LEU A 208 4.00 17.15 19.27
N ALA A 209 3.96 17.52 17.99
CA ALA A 209 4.44 18.81 17.56
C ALA A 209 3.40 19.88 17.89
N GLN A 210 3.86 21.02 18.39
CA GLN A 210 3.01 22.18 18.68
C GLN A 210 3.51 23.43 17.99
N SER A 211 2.64 24.06 17.20
CA SER A 211 2.84 25.41 16.70
C SER A 211 2.74 26.44 17.83
N ARG A 212 3.69 27.36 17.85
CA ARG A 212 3.73 28.57 18.67
C ARG A 212 3.66 29.83 17.80
N ALA A 213 3.52 29.71 16.49
CA ALA A 213 3.38 30.84 15.58
C ALA A 213 2.03 31.56 15.78
N VAL A 214 2.01 32.90 15.88
CA VAL A 214 0.74 33.67 15.95
C VAL A 214 0.13 33.85 14.57
N ASP A 215 0.98 34.20 13.61
CA ASP A 215 0.58 34.77 12.32
C ASP A 215 1.06 33.95 11.11
N GLY A 216 1.74 32.82 11.35
CA GLY A 216 2.27 31.96 10.30
C GLY A 216 3.49 31.21 10.78
N GLY A 217 3.50 29.89 10.55
CA GLY A 217 4.62 29.04 10.87
C GLY A 217 4.63 27.82 9.96
N THR A 218 5.80 27.51 9.41
CA THR A 218 5.99 26.44 8.45
C THR A 218 7.25 25.64 8.79
N ILE A 219 7.11 24.32 8.80
CA ILE A 219 8.23 23.38 8.89
C ILE A 219 8.11 22.35 7.77
N TRP A 220 9.25 21.81 7.34
CA TRP A 220 9.29 20.78 6.30
C TRP A 220 10.32 19.72 6.61
N TRP A 221 10.14 18.53 6.06
CA TRP A 221 11.11 17.47 6.13
C TRP A 221 12.31 17.81 5.25
N ALA A 222 13.43 18.15 5.88
CA ALA A 222 14.66 18.59 5.22
C ALA A 222 15.66 17.45 4.97
N ALA A 223 15.43 16.27 5.55
CA ALA A 223 16.33 15.13 5.41
C ALA A 223 16.34 14.51 4.01
N GLN A 224 15.31 14.74 3.19
CA GLN A 224 15.25 14.28 1.80
C GLN A 224 14.37 15.16 0.92
N ASN A 225 14.56 15.04 -0.39
CA ASN A 225 13.59 15.51 -1.39
C ASN A 225 12.75 14.33 -1.87
N PHE A 226 11.51 14.63 -2.26
CA PHE A 226 10.57 13.66 -2.83
C PHE A 226 10.37 13.98 -4.32
N ASP A 227 10.01 12.98 -5.11
CA ASP A 227 9.87 13.05 -6.55
C ASP A 227 8.59 13.78 -6.99
N ALA A 228 8.29 13.76 -8.29
CA ALA A 228 7.13 14.44 -8.87
C ALA A 228 5.78 13.82 -8.45
N ASN A 229 5.76 12.67 -7.82
CA ASN A 229 4.57 12.09 -7.22
C ASN A 229 4.82 11.98 -5.71
N GLN A 230 4.03 12.68 -4.90
CA GLN A 230 4.29 12.82 -3.46
C GLN A 230 3.02 12.58 -2.66
N ASP A 231 3.20 11.91 -1.54
CA ASP A 231 2.21 11.78 -0.48
C ASP A 231 2.70 12.50 0.78
N ALA A 232 1.79 13.16 1.49
CA ALA A 232 2.05 13.72 2.82
C ALA A 232 0.83 13.56 3.72
N PHE A 233 1.04 13.38 5.02
CA PHE A 233 -0.02 13.35 6.01
C PHE A 233 0.40 13.87 7.38
N MET A 234 -0.61 14.22 8.17
CA MET A 234 -0.48 14.44 9.60
C MET A 234 -1.75 14.01 10.33
N THR A 235 -1.61 13.53 11.57
CA THR A 235 -2.74 13.38 12.50
C THR A 235 -3.00 14.70 13.21
N LEU A 236 -4.20 15.24 13.04
CA LEU A 236 -4.63 16.49 13.68
C LEU A 236 -4.94 16.25 15.16
N ASN A 237 -4.28 16.96 16.08
CA ASN A 237 -4.52 16.76 17.52
C ASN A 237 -5.24 17.94 18.19
N ILE A 238 -4.89 19.18 17.84
CA ILE A 238 -5.61 20.38 18.29
C ILE A 238 -5.95 21.25 17.08
N ILE A 239 -7.20 21.14 16.66
CA ILE A 239 -7.84 21.99 15.67
C ILE A 239 -8.38 23.24 16.37
N LYS A 240 -8.06 24.43 15.85
CA LYS A 240 -8.61 25.68 16.38
C LYS A 240 -9.73 26.17 15.47
N ARG A 241 -10.88 26.48 16.07
CA ARG A 241 -12.02 27.05 15.33
C ARG A 241 -11.66 28.42 14.79
N SER A 242 -11.95 28.62 13.51
CA SER A 242 -12.00 29.93 12.88
C SER A 242 -13.15 30.75 13.44
N THR A 243 -12.97 32.07 13.46
CA THR A 243 -14.02 33.02 13.84
C THR A 243 -14.37 33.88 12.63
N ARG A 244 -15.50 34.60 12.68
CA ARG A 244 -15.88 35.56 11.62
C ARG A 244 -14.85 36.66 11.35
N ARG A 245 -13.90 36.89 12.28
CA ARG A 245 -12.86 37.93 12.17
C ARG A 245 -11.48 37.38 11.85
N THR A 246 -11.24 36.08 12.10
CA THR A 246 -9.91 35.48 11.94
C THR A 246 -10.04 34.03 11.48
N THR A 247 -9.49 33.74 10.30
CA THR A 247 -9.34 32.38 9.79
C THR A 247 -8.15 31.72 10.47
N LYS A 248 -8.39 30.57 11.10
CA LYS A 248 -7.35 29.69 11.63
C LYS A 248 -7.28 28.42 10.79
N TYR A 249 -6.11 28.16 10.23
CA TYR A 249 -5.83 27.03 9.37
C TYR A 249 -4.60 26.25 9.84
N GLN A 250 -4.61 24.98 9.47
CA GLN A 250 -3.48 24.08 9.54
C GLN A 250 -3.49 23.15 8.33
N GLY A 251 -2.33 22.78 7.82
CA GLY A 251 -2.28 22.08 6.55
C GLY A 251 -0.94 21.44 6.24
N LEU A 252 -0.93 20.75 5.11
CA LEU A 252 0.23 20.10 4.52
C LEU A 252 0.85 20.98 3.43
N LEU A 253 2.15 20.80 3.27
CA LEU A 253 2.94 21.34 2.17
C LEU A 253 3.40 20.16 1.32
N LEU A 254 3.29 20.29 0.00
CA LEU A 254 3.81 19.36 -0.98
C LEU A 254 4.58 20.13 -2.05
N LYS A 255 5.55 19.46 -2.69
CA LYS A 255 6.39 20.03 -3.75
C LYS A 255 7.11 21.31 -3.32
N PHE A 256 7.39 21.47 -2.03
CA PHE A 256 7.98 22.70 -1.52
C PHE A 256 9.43 22.82 -1.97
N LYS A 257 9.71 23.90 -2.72
CA LYS A 257 11.05 24.40 -3.03
C LYS A 257 11.20 25.81 -2.49
N GLY A 258 12.41 26.18 -2.10
CA GLY A 258 12.76 27.48 -1.52
C GLY A 258 13.18 27.40 -0.05
N ASP A 259 13.90 28.40 0.45
CA ASP A 259 14.44 28.36 1.82
C ASP A 259 13.45 28.85 2.88
N THR A 260 12.39 29.54 2.45
CA THR A 260 11.24 29.95 3.27
C THR A 260 9.98 29.98 2.40
N ILE A 261 8.80 29.87 3.00
CA ILE A 261 7.52 29.95 2.28
C ILE A 261 7.27 31.33 1.63
N THR A 262 7.93 32.37 2.12
CA THR A 262 7.83 33.74 1.60
C THR A 262 8.95 34.11 0.63
N SER A 263 9.89 33.19 0.35
CA SER A 263 10.96 33.44 -0.60
C SER A 263 10.39 33.72 -2.00
N PRO A 264 10.95 34.66 -2.77
CA PRO A 264 10.56 34.87 -4.16
C PRO A 264 10.81 33.65 -5.04
N GLU A 265 11.63 32.69 -4.60
CA GLU A 265 11.90 31.44 -5.32
C GLU A 265 10.98 30.29 -4.86
N ALA A 266 10.10 30.55 -3.90
CA ALA A 266 9.27 29.50 -3.32
C ALA A 266 8.20 29.01 -4.30
N SER A 267 8.14 27.68 -4.47
CA SER A 267 7.07 27.00 -5.20
C SER A 267 6.51 25.88 -4.35
N MET A 268 5.19 25.75 -4.26
CA MET A 268 4.56 24.66 -3.49
C MET A 268 3.08 24.48 -3.81
N ILE A 269 2.57 23.34 -3.35
CA ILE A 269 1.16 23.08 -3.11
C ILE A 269 0.90 23.15 -1.60
N VAL A 270 -0.18 23.82 -1.21
CA VAL A 270 -0.67 23.88 0.16
C VAL A 270 -2.06 23.27 0.22
N VAL A 271 -2.23 22.23 1.03
CA VAL A 271 -3.54 21.64 1.33
C VAL A 271 -3.85 21.97 2.79
N ARG A 272 -4.71 22.96 3.02
CA ARG A 272 -4.99 23.48 4.37
C ARG A 272 -6.45 23.35 4.74
N TYR A 273 -6.71 23.04 6.00
CA TYR A 273 -8.03 22.95 6.57
C TYR A 273 -8.31 24.13 7.50
N ALA A 274 -9.48 24.75 7.34
CA ALA A 274 -10.04 25.71 8.28
C ALA A 274 -11.52 25.42 8.52
N THR A 275 -11.97 25.52 9.78
CA THR A 275 -13.35 25.14 10.18
C THR A 275 -14.47 25.98 9.55
N THR A 276 -14.14 27.05 8.82
CA THR A 276 -15.10 27.92 8.13
C THR A 276 -15.20 27.68 6.64
N THR A 277 -14.18 27.07 6.03
CA THR A 277 -14.06 26.92 4.57
C THR A 277 -13.87 25.47 4.14
N GLY A 278 -13.67 24.53 5.07
CA GLY A 278 -13.31 23.15 4.74
C GLY A 278 -11.84 23.05 4.36
N VAL A 279 -11.52 22.22 3.35
CA VAL A 279 -10.16 22.09 2.82
C VAL A 279 -9.97 23.00 1.62
N GLU A 280 -8.94 23.83 1.65
CA GLU A 280 -8.50 24.66 0.53
C GLU A 280 -7.23 24.07 -0.08
N ILE A 281 -7.20 23.97 -1.40
CA ILE A 281 -6.02 23.56 -2.18
C ILE A 281 -5.49 24.80 -2.88
N LEU A 282 -4.27 25.20 -2.53
CA LEU A 282 -3.61 26.39 -3.05
C LEU A 282 -2.25 26.04 -3.67
N THR A 283 -1.82 26.87 -4.61
CA THR A 283 -0.49 26.78 -5.22
C THR A 283 0.25 28.11 -5.10
N GLN A 284 1.57 28.04 -4.98
CA GLN A 284 2.45 29.20 -5.09
C GLN A 284 3.48 28.94 -6.19
N ALA A 285 3.63 29.89 -7.11
CA ALA A 285 4.72 29.91 -8.07
C ALA A 285 5.79 30.93 -7.62
N PRO A 286 7.05 30.80 -8.08
CA PRO A 286 8.09 31.79 -7.81
C PRO A 286 7.62 33.21 -8.16
N GLY A 287 7.80 34.15 -7.23
CA GLY A 287 7.42 35.55 -7.35
C GLY A 287 5.91 35.82 -7.31
N GLN A 288 5.07 34.81 -7.09
CA GLN A 288 3.61 34.92 -7.06
C GLN A 288 3.05 34.68 -5.66
N PRO A 289 1.88 35.28 -5.31
CA PRO A 289 1.18 34.95 -4.08
C PRO A 289 0.57 33.54 -4.16
N LEU A 290 0.04 33.06 -3.02
CA LEU A 290 -0.81 31.86 -3.02
C LEU A 290 -2.06 32.10 -3.86
N VAL A 291 -2.33 31.17 -4.78
CA VAL A 291 -3.50 31.14 -5.65
C VAL A 291 -4.37 29.96 -5.24
N LEU A 292 -5.66 30.22 -4.97
CA LEU A 292 -6.63 29.19 -4.66
C LEU A 292 -6.99 28.41 -5.93
N GLN A 293 -6.88 27.08 -5.87
CA GLN A 293 -7.19 26.16 -6.97
C GLN A 293 -8.51 25.42 -6.76
N GLY A 294 -8.89 25.16 -5.51
CA GLY A 294 -10.14 24.50 -5.18
C GLY A 294 -10.47 24.48 -3.70
N VAL A 295 -11.73 24.18 -3.40
CA VAL A 295 -12.25 24.07 -2.04
C VAL A 295 -13.13 22.82 -1.92
N LEU A 296 -12.88 22.02 -0.89
CA LEU A 296 -13.74 20.92 -0.45
C LEU A 296 -14.49 21.40 0.80
N ALA A 297 -15.62 22.10 0.58
CA ALA A 297 -16.31 22.86 1.62
C ALA A 297 -16.93 21.98 2.71
N ASP A 298 -17.40 20.79 2.34
CA ASP A 298 -18.11 19.87 3.24
C ASP A 298 -17.18 18.92 4.00
N VAL A 299 -15.87 18.98 3.73
CA VAL A 299 -14.87 18.17 4.42
C VAL A 299 -14.55 18.80 5.77
N THR A 300 -14.84 18.07 6.83
CA THR A 300 -14.54 18.47 8.22
C THR A 300 -13.63 17.46 8.90
N PHE A 301 -12.77 17.97 9.78
CA PHE A 301 -11.87 17.17 10.61
C PHE A 301 -12.15 17.40 12.10
N GLN A 302 -12.03 16.33 12.88
CA GLN A 302 -12.01 16.30 14.33
C GLN A 302 -10.59 16.06 14.85
N ASN A 303 -10.38 16.31 16.15
CA ASN A 303 -9.13 15.91 16.77
C ASN A 303 -9.00 14.38 16.73
N GLY A 304 -7.88 13.87 16.26
CA GLY A 304 -7.61 12.46 16.00
C GLY A 304 -7.66 12.11 14.51
N ASP A 305 -8.35 12.90 13.69
CA ASP A 305 -8.41 12.63 12.25
C ASP A 305 -7.07 12.92 11.56
N GLN A 306 -6.76 12.17 10.52
CA GLN A 306 -5.62 12.35 9.65
C GLN A 306 -6.01 13.16 8.42
N LEU A 307 -5.34 14.30 8.20
CA LEU A 307 -5.34 15.00 6.92
C LEU A 307 -4.21 14.42 6.07
N GLY A 308 -4.55 13.90 4.90
CA GLY A 308 -3.61 13.43 3.88
C GLY A 308 -3.76 14.22 2.57
N ALA A 309 -2.69 14.26 1.79
CA ALA A 309 -2.70 14.82 0.45
C ALA A 309 -1.73 14.07 -0.45
N ARG A 310 -2.14 13.89 -1.71
CA ARG A 310 -1.33 13.33 -2.80
C ARG A 310 -1.22 14.36 -3.90
N ALA A 311 -0.01 14.63 -4.37
CA ALA A 311 0.23 15.49 -5.52
C ALA A 311 1.01 14.74 -6.60
N LEU A 312 0.41 14.63 -7.79
CA LEU A 312 0.93 13.90 -8.93
C LEU A 312 1.58 14.82 -9.97
N ALA A 313 2.43 14.24 -10.81
CA ALA A 313 3.16 14.94 -11.86
C ALA A 313 2.24 15.55 -12.93
N ASP A 314 1.08 14.92 -13.17
CA ASP A 314 0.04 15.38 -14.10
C ASP A 314 -0.77 16.60 -13.58
N GLY A 315 -0.49 17.05 -12.35
CA GLY A 315 -1.20 18.15 -11.70
C GLY A 315 -2.36 17.74 -10.83
N SER A 316 -2.72 16.46 -10.77
CA SER A 316 -3.78 15.98 -9.89
C SER A 316 -3.35 16.09 -8.42
N VAL A 317 -4.16 16.79 -7.63
CA VAL A 317 -4.00 16.92 -6.17
C VAL A 317 -5.23 16.32 -5.51
N LEU A 318 -5.04 15.20 -4.81
CA LEU A 318 -6.08 14.49 -4.08
C LEU A 318 -5.93 14.76 -2.58
N VAL A 319 -7.04 14.92 -1.88
CA VAL A 319 -7.12 15.15 -0.44
C VAL A 319 -7.74 13.93 0.21
N PHE A 320 -7.22 13.56 1.37
CA PHE A 320 -7.65 12.39 2.12
C PHE A 320 -8.01 12.75 3.55
N LYS A 321 -9.00 12.04 4.07
CA LYS A 321 -9.36 12.00 5.47
C LYS A 321 -9.27 10.57 5.95
N ASN A 322 -8.42 10.31 6.94
CA ASN A 322 -8.24 8.97 7.53
C ASN A 322 -7.95 7.90 6.47
N GLY A 323 -7.08 8.21 5.50
CA GLY A 323 -6.74 7.32 4.38
C GLY A 323 -7.74 7.34 3.21
N THR A 324 -8.96 7.84 3.39
CA THR A 324 -10.00 7.84 2.34
C THR A 324 -9.99 9.13 1.52
N ALA A 325 -10.01 9.03 0.19
CA ALA A 325 -10.08 10.19 -0.70
C ALA A 325 -11.39 10.94 -0.48
N VAL A 326 -11.31 12.25 -0.24
CA VAL A 326 -12.48 13.12 -0.01
C VAL A 326 -12.69 14.16 -1.10
N GLY A 327 -11.82 14.17 -2.12
CA GLY A 327 -11.90 15.05 -3.27
C GLY A 327 -10.53 15.53 -3.73
N GLY A 328 -10.52 16.40 -4.73
CA GLY A 328 -9.27 16.92 -5.29
C GLY A 328 -9.51 17.90 -6.42
N VAL A 329 -8.42 18.45 -6.95
CA VAL A 329 -8.41 19.31 -8.14
C VAL A 329 -7.20 18.99 -9.00
N ASN A 330 -7.26 19.31 -10.29
CA ASN A 330 -6.07 19.31 -11.13
C ASN A 330 -5.50 20.75 -11.21
N VAL A 331 -4.37 20.98 -10.54
CA VAL A 331 -3.72 22.29 -10.45
C VAL A 331 -2.94 22.68 -11.70
N ALA A 332 -2.69 21.76 -12.63
CA ALA A 332 -2.05 22.06 -13.92
C ALA A 332 -3.06 22.55 -14.98
N SER A 333 -4.35 22.57 -14.64
CA SER A 333 -5.45 22.96 -15.52
C SER A 333 -6.28 24.11 -14.91
N GLY A 334 -7.26 24.61 -15.67
CA GLY A 334 -8.19 25.65 -15.21
C GLY A 334 -7.71 27.08 -15.45
N PRO A 335 -8.37 28.09 -14.82
CA PRO A 335 -8.12 29.51 -15.10
C PRO A 335 -6.74 30.02 -14.65
N ASN A 336 -6.13 29.36 -13.65
CA ASN A 336 -4.83 29.75 -13.09
C ASN A 336 -3.91 28.51 -13.00
N PRO A 337 -3.50 27.92 -14.13
CA PRO A 337 -2.74 26.68 -14.12
C PRO A 337 -1.37 26.89 -13.46
N TRP A 338 -0.97 25.92 -12.65
CA TRP A 338 0.30 25.91 -11.94
C TRP A 338 1.30 25.01 -12.67
N PRO A 339 2.32 25.56 -13.35
CA PRO A 339 3.15 24.82 -14.30
C PRO A 339 4.25 23.95 -13.65
N TYR A 340 4.28 23.85 -12.33
CA TYR A 340 5.33 23.15 -11.57
C TYR A 340 4.88 21.76 -11.08
N SER A 341 3.75 21.24 -11.55
CA SER A 341 3.19 19.94 -11.11
C SER A 341 4.15 18.77 -11.33
N ALA A 342 4.86 18.75 -12.46
CA ALA A 342 5.82 17.71 -12.82
C ALA A 342 7.13 17.75 -12.00
N GLN A 343 7.26 18.69 -11.06
CA GLN A 343 8.46 18.80 -10.23
C GLN A 343 8.27 18.10 -8.88
N GLY A 344 9.37 17.57 -8.34
CA GLY A 344 9.45 17.15 -6.94
C GLY A 344 9.72 18.30 -5.98
N GLY A 345 10.04 17.98 -4.73
CA GLY A 345 10.26 18.95 -3.65
C GLY A 345 10.08 18.31 -2.27
N ARG A 346 10.08 19.14 -1.24
CA ARG A 346 9.90 18.69 0.15
C ARG A 346 8.43 18.68 0.54
N ILE A 347 8.10 17.88 1.55
CA ILE A 347 6.79 17.87 2.20
C ILE A 347 6.89 18.50 3.59
N GLY A 348 5.77 18.99 4.13
CA GLY A 348 5.79 19.68 5.41
C GLY A 348 4.43 20.03 5.96
N VAL A 349 4.43 20.90 6.96
CA VAL A 349 3.24 21.32 7.70
C VAL A 349 3.24 22.84 7.84
N THR A 350 2.06 23.44 7.75
CA THR A 350 1.84 24.87 7.93
C THR A 350 0.70 25.18 8.91
N TYR A 351 0.85 26.25 9.69
CA TYR A 351 -0.13 26.75 10.66
C TYR A 351 -0.17 28.29 10.65
N ASN A 352 -1.32 28.89 10.97
CA ASN A 352 -1.43 30.33 11.23
C ASN A 352 -1.99 30.69 12.62
N TYR A 353 -1.78 29.81 13.60
CA TYR A 353 -2.21 30.04 14.97
C TYR A 353 -1.39 29.31 16.02
N ARG A 354 -1.34 29.92 17.22
CA ARG A 354 -0.67 29.35 18.37
C ARG A 354 -1.45 28.18 18.95
N ALA A 355 -0.70 27.23 19.48
CA ALA A 355 -1.15 26.07 20.23
C ALA A 355 -1.86 24.98 19.41
N GLY A 356 -1.90 25.10 18.07
CA GLY A 356 -2.23 23.96 17.21
C GLY A 356 -1.25 22.83 17.42
N ARG A 357 -1.77 21.59 17.38
CA ARG A 357 -0.97 20.38 17.57
C ARG A 357 -1.30 19.36 16.53
N PHE A 358 -0.28 18.60 16.18
CA PHE A 358 -0.39 17.42 15.33
C PHE A 358 0.58 16.36 15.81
N ASP A 359 0.32 15.15 15.36
CA ASP A 359 1.13 13.97 15.60
C ASP A 359 1.33 13.23 14.27
N ASN A 360 2.20 12.22 14.25
CA ASN A 360 2.42 11.30 13.14
C ASN A 360 2.47 12.03 11.80
N PHE A 361 3.57 12.75 11.57
CA PHE A 361 3.83 13.33 10.27
C PHE A 361 4.53 12.31 9.40
N GLY A 362 4.08 12.13 8.17
CA GLY A 362 4.73 11.23 7.22
C GLY A 362 4.40 11.56 5.77
N GLY A 363 4.96 10.74 4.90
CA GLY A 363 4.85 10.91 3.46
C GLY A 363 5.96 10.17 2.72
N ASN A 364 5.74 9.92 1.44
CA ASN A 364 6.68 9.18 0.60
C ASN A 364 6.59 9.65 -0.86
N ASN A 365 7.52 9.17 -1.69
CA ASN A 365 7.31 9.13 -3.13
C ASN A 365 6.10 8.25 -3.41
N TYR A 366 5.15 8.78 -4.18
CA TYR A 366 4.06 7.96 -4.68
C TYR A 366 4.49 7.27 -5.97
N GLU A 367 4.85 6.01 -5.83
CA GLU A 367 4.98 5.08 -6.93
C GLU A 367 3.58 4.51 -7.21
N GLY A 368 2.74 5.27 -7.93
CA GLY A 368 1.56 4.65 -8.52
C GLY A 368 1.96 3.46 -9.34
N ALA A 369 1.10 2.43 -9.43
CA ALA A 369 1.31 1.22 -10.23
C ALA A 369 2.11 1.60 -11.47
N ALA A 370 3.37 1.15 -11.51
CA ALA A 370 4.32 1.58 -12.51
C ALA A 370 3.60 1.51 -13.86
N ALA A 371 3.61 2.60 -14.63
CA ALA A 371 3.28 2.50 -16.04
C ALA A 371 4.20 1.38 -16.53
N ALA A 372 3.64 0.19 -16.76
CA ALA A 372 4.38 -0.94 -17.27
C ALA A 372 5.01 -0.38 -18.54
N SER A 373 6.32 -0.17 -18.48
CA SER A 373 7.07 0.07 -19.68
C SER A 373 6.84 -1.21 -20.44
N VAL A 374 5.94 -1.16 -21.42
CA VAL A 374 5.81 -2.18 -22.43
C VAL A 374 7.16 -2.13 -23.11
N SER A 375 8.11 -2.91 -22.60
CA SER A 375 9.23 -3.35 -23.39
C SER A 375 8.55 -4.09 -24.51
N SER A 376 8.38 -3.41 -25.64
CA SER A 376 7.86 -4.01 -26.86
C SER A 376 8.84 -5.11 -27.19
N LEU A 377 8.53 -6.33 -26.75
CA LEU A 377 9.21 -7.51 -27.24
C LEU A 377 8.86 -7.52 -28.72
N VAL A 378 9.80 -7.05 -29.53
CA VAL A 378 9.76 -7.21 -30.97
C VAL A 378 9.70 -8.71 -31.18
N ILE A 379 8.50 -9.23 -31.47
CA ILE A 379 8.35 -10.56 -32.02
C ILE A 379 8.94 -10.45 -33.42
N ASP A 380 10.24 -10.74 -33.52
CA ASP A 380 10.88 -10.98 -34.79
C ASP A 380 10.23 -12.24 -35.37
N THR A 381 9.35 -12.01 -36.34
CA THR A 381 8.67 -13.06 -37.09
C THR A 381 9.65 -13.60 -38.12
N ALA A 382 10.64 -14.35 -37.64
CA ALA A 382 11.47 -15.19 -38.51
C ALA A 382 10.73 -16.51 -38.79
N LEU A 383 9.89 -16.48 -39.82
CA LEU A 383 9.53 -17.68 -40.59
C LEU A 383 10.83 -18.32 -41.10
N GLY A 384 11.10 -19.58 -40.75
CA GLY A 384 12.32 -20.24 -41.22
C GLY A 384 12.49 -21.73 -40.89
N LEU A 385 11.64 -22.58 -41.48
CA LEU A 385 11.88 -23.97 -41.95
C LEU A 385 12.37 -25.05 -40.95
N PRO A 386 11.82 -26.29 -41.02
CA PRO A 386 12.31 -27.41 -40.22
C PRO A 386 13.65 -27.95 -40.76
N ALA A 387 14.63 -28.13 -39.87
CA ALA A 387 15.88 -28.84 -40.16
C ALA A 387 15.63 -30.35 -40.35
N PRO A 388 16.41 -31.05 -41.19
CA PRO A 388 16.15 -32.44 -41.55
C PRO A 388 16.59 -33.40 -40.44
N VAL A 389 15.80 -34.47 -40.29
CA VAL A 389 16.10 -35.66 -39.49
C VAL A 389 17.39 -36.30 -39.99
N VAL A 390 18.36 -36.48 -39.09
CA VAL A 390 19.50 -37.37 -39.29
C VAL A 390 19.29 -38.56 -38.36
N GLU A 391 19.12 -39.75 -38.94
CA GLU A 391 19.09 -41.01 -38.18
C GLU A 391 20.50 -41.37 -37.71
N PRO A 392 20.68 -41.93 -36.50
CA PRO A 392 21.99 -42.40 -36.06
C PRO A 392 22.30 -43.78 -36.68
N GLU A 393 23.43 -43.84 -37.38
CA GLU A 393 24.07 -45.09 -37.80
C GLU A 393 24.48 -45.93 -36.58
N SER A 394 24.32 -47.24 -36.73
CA SER A 394 24.69 -48.26 -35.75
C SER A 394 26.21 -48.40 -35.65
N VAL A 395 26.73 -48.34 -34.42
CA VAL A 395 28.06 -48.88 -34.10
C VAL A 395 27.94 -49.86 -32.95
N THR A 396 28.10 -51.12 -33.31
CA THR A 396 28.40 -52.26 -32.44
C THR A 396 29.78 -52.12 -31.82
N GLY A 397 29.92 -52.32 -30.51
CA GLY A 397 31.22 -52.35 -29.85
C GLY A 397 31.12 -52.66 -28.36
N GLU A 398 31.13 -53.96 -28.07
CA GLU A 398 31.66 -54.66 -26.89
C GLU A 398 31.37 -54.16 -25.47
N ILE A 399 30.76 -55.09 -24.72
CA ILE A 399 30.52 -55.08 -23.28
C ILE A 399 31.83 -55.52 -22.61
N GLU A 400 32.35 -54.72 -21.69
CA GLU A 400 33.30 -55.21 -20.68
C GLU A 400 32.81 -54.78 -19.29
N GLU A 401 32.38 -55.80 -18.53
CA GLU A 401 32.13 -55.74 -17.09
C GLU A 401 33.39 -55.31 -16.34
N LEU A 402 33.26 -54.35 -15.43
CA LEU A 402 34.11 -54.29 -14.24
C LEU A 402 33.23 -53.96 -13.02
N GLU A 403 32.99 -55.00 -12.24
CA GLU A 403 32.56 -54.96 -10.85
C GLU A 403 33.67 -54.40 -9.94
N GLU A 404 33.29 -54.14 -8.67
CA GLU A 404 34.15 -53.88 -7.49
C GLU A 404 34.71 -52.44 -7.37
N GLU A 405 34.68 -51.73 -6.23
CA GLU A 405 34.57 -52.13 -4.83
C GLU A 405 34.01 -50.98 -3.95
N PHE A 406 33.30 -51.35 -2.89
CA PHE A 406 32.86 -50.47 -1.79
C PHE A 406 34.00 -50.36 -0.76
N GLU A 407 34.56 -49.16 -0.51
CA GLU A 407 35.39 -48.91 0.67
C GLU A 407 34.75 -47.87 1.60
N LEU A 408 34.33 -48.38 2.76
CA LEU A 408 33.82 -47.69 3.93
C LEU A 408 35.01 -47.22 4.79
N PHE A 409 35.30 -45.91 4.80
CA PHE A 409 36.27 -45.35 5.74
C PHE A 409 35.60 -44.92 7.05
N MET A 410 35.85 -45.69 8.11
CA MET A 410 35.71 -45.26 9.51
C MET A 410 37.05 -44.71 10.02
N PRO A 411 37.12 -43.54 10.67
CA PRO A 411 38.29 -43.17 11.44
C PRO A 411 38.21 -43.74 12.86
N ILE A 412 39.17 -44.60 13.18
CA ILE A 412 39.62 -44.93 14.54
C ILE A 412 40.24 -43.67 15.15
N VAL A 413 39.77 -43.27 16.33
CA VAL A 413 40.48 -42.32 17.20
C VAL A 413 41.07 -43.12 18.36
N SER A 414 42.39 -43.21 18.40
CA SER A 414 43.16 -43.68 19.56
C SER A 414 43.93 -42.51 20.16
N ASN A 415 43.48 -42.07 21.34
CA ASN A 415 44.21 -41.85 22.59
C ASN A 415 43.46 -40.84 23.48
#